data_AF-A0A972F2F3-F1
#
_entry.id   AF-A0A972F2F3-F1
#
_cell.length_a   1.000
_cell.length_b   1.000
_cell.length_c   1.000
_cell.angle_alpha   90.00
_cell.angle_beta   90.00
_cell.angle_gamma   90.00
#
_symmetry.space_group_name_H-M   'P 1'
#
loop_
_entity.id
_entity.type
_entity.pdbx_description
1 polymer ?
#
loop_
_entity_poly.entity_id
_entity_poly.type
_entity_poly.pdbx_seq_one_letter_code
_entity_poly.pdbx_strand_id
1 'polypeptide(L)'
;MRGKTRAGLTIEDIRAVLAVEGDGTVSVLRKRLALVGEEIQALRLKQRVLAGMLSAHAAGGVPAMMDKDMWVEMLRAAGMDDNAMCRWHSEFERRAPDAHHAFLLSLGIDEKEALLIREWSKANSPASGT
;
A
#
# COMPACT_ATOMS: atom_id res chain seq x y z
N MET A 1 -9.43 -37.44 1.48
CA MET A 1 -8.48 -36.34 1.20
C MET A 1 -8.41 -36.14 -0.30
N ARG A 2 -8.72 -34.94 -0.83
CA ARG A 2 -8.58 -34.66 -2.28
C ARG A 2 -7.13 -34.23 -2.54
N GLY A 3 -6.39 -35.03 -3.31
CA GLY A 3 -4.99 -34.75 -3.67
C GLY A 3 -4.89 -33.61 -4.67
N LYS A 4 -4.05 -32.61 -4.37
CA LYS A 4 -3.65 -31.55 -5.32
C LYS A 4 -2.31 -31.93 -5.95
N THR A 5 -2.17 -31.71 -7.25
CA THR A 5 -0.89 -31.89 -7.96
C THR A 5 0.09 -30.75 -7.64
N ARG A 6 1.36 -30.85 -8.05
CA ARG A 6 2.38 -29.79 -7.89
C ARG A 6 1.98 -28.44 -8.54
N ALA A 7 1.06 -28.45 -9.51
CA ALA A 7 0.48 -27.23 -10.11
C ALA A 7 -0.73 -26.66 -9.34
N GLY A 8 -1.12 -27.32 -8.25
CA GLY A 8 -2.27 -26.97 -7.41
C GLY A 8 -3.64 -27.26 -8.04
N LEU A 9 -3.67 -28.02 -9.14
CA LEU A 9 -4.91 -28.54 -9.73
C LEU A 9 -5.38 -29.77 -8.95
N THR A 10 -6.67 -29.85 -8.67
CA THR A 10 -7.28 -31.05 -8.10
C THR A 10 -7.45 -32.11 -9.18
N ILE A 11 -7.59 -33.38 -8.77
CA ILE A 11 -7.89 -34.48 -9.69
C ILE A 11 -9.23 -34.27 -10.43
N GLU A 12 -10.18 -33.57 -9.82
CA GLU A 12 -11.45 -33.21 -10.45
C GLU A 12 -11.27 -32.12 -11.52
N ASP A 13 -10.40 -31.13 -11.28
CA ASP A 13 -10.06 -30.11 -12.30
C ASP A 13 -9.38 -30.75 -13.51
N ILE A 14 -8.47 -31.70 -13.28
CA ILE A 14 -7.78 -32.45 -14.35
C ILE A 14 -8.79 -33.30 -15.13
N ARG A 15 -9.73 -33.95 -14.43
CA ARG A 15 -10.79 -34.74 -15.08
C ARG A 15 -11.74 -33.86 -15.90
N ALA A 16 -12.09 -32.66 -15.42
CA ALA A 16 -12.93 -31.72 -16.15
C ALA A 16 -12.25 -31.18 -17.41
N VAL A 17 -10.94 -30.93 -17.35
CA VAL A 17 -10.13 -30.53 -18.51
C VAL A 17 -10.02 -31.65 -19.54
N LEU A 18 -9.81 -32.90 -19.11
CA LEU A 18 -9.72 -34.05 -20.00
C LEU A 18 -11.07 -34.48 -20.60
N ALA A 19 -12.19 -34.06 -20.00
CA ALA A 19 -13.54 -34.42 -20.45
C ALA A 19 -14.17 -33.40 -21.41
N VAL A 20 -13.58 -32.21 -21.57
CA VAL A 20 -14.08 -31.16 -22.46
C VAL A 20 -13.14 -31.01 -23.65
N GLU A 21 -13.59 -31.37 -24.85
CA GLU A 21 -12.89 -31.00 -26.08
C GLU A 21 -13.05 -29.50 -26.34
N GLY A 22 -11.94 -28.79 -26.58
CA GLY A 22 -11.92 -27.37 -26.97
C GLY A 22 -11.73 -26.34 -25.84
N ASP A 23 -12.29 -25.13 -26.03
CA ASP A 23 -12.08 -23.87 -25.28
C ASP A 23 -12.28 -23.96 -23.74
N GLY A 24 -12.96 -25.00 -23.26
CA GLY A 24 -13.11 -25.27 -21.82
C GLY A 24 -11.78 -25.50 -21.09
N THR A 25 -10.80 -26.12 -21.74
CA THR A 25 -9.46 -26.32 -21.16
C THR A 25 -8.74 -24.99 -20.91
N VAL A 26 -8.84 -24.05 -21.86
CA VAL A 26 -8.22 -22.72 -21.75
C VAL A 26 -8.87 -21.90 -20.63
N SER A 27 -10.19 -22.01 -20.48
CA SER A 27 -10.94 -21.36 -19.39
C SER A 27 -10.50 -21.86 -18.00
N VAL A 28 -10.35 -23.18 -17.82
CA VAL A 28 -9.89 -23.76 -16.55
C VAL A 28 -8.45 -23.32 -16.22
N LEU A 29 -7.55 -23.33 -17.21
CA LEU A 29 -6.18 -22.87 -17.02
C LEU A 29 -6.12 -21.37 -16.68
N ARG A 30 -6.95 -20.53 -17.32
CA ARG A 30 -7.05 -19.10 -17.01
C ARG A 30 -7.53 -18.87 -15.58
N LYS A 31 -8.55 -19.62 -15.13
CA LYS A 31 -9.03 -19.57 -13.74
C LYS A 31 -7.94 -19.99 -12.76
N ARG A 32 -7.17 -21.06 -13.04
CA ARG A 32 -6.07 -21.46 -12.17
C ARG A 32 -4.95 -20.43 -12.16
N LEU A 33 -4.60 -19.84 -13.30
CA LEU A 33 -3.59 -18.78 -13.37
C LEU A 33 -3.98 -17.56 -12.53
N ALA A 34 -5.25 -17.16 -12.56
CA ALA A 34 -5.77 -16.08 -11.71
C ALA A 34 -5.65 -16.43 -10.21
N LEU A 35 -6.08 -17.63 -9.81
CA LEU A 35 -5.96 -18.11 -8.43
C LEU A 35 -4.51 -18.21 -7.96
N VAL A 36 -3.60 -18.65 -8.83
CA VAL A 36 -2.15 -18.67 -8.55
C VAL A 36 -1.63 -17.24 -8.39
N GLY A 37 -2.11 -16.30 -9.20
CA GLY A 37 -1.83 -14.87 -9.04
C GLY A 37 -2.22 -14.36 -7.64
N GLU A 38 -3.43 -14.67 -7.19
CA GLU A 38 -3.91 -14.33 -5.84
C GLU A 38 -3.06 -14.99 -4.74
N GLU A 39 -2.76 -16.28 -4.87
CA GLU A 39 -1.88 -17.02 -3.96
C GLU A 39 -0.48 -16.38 -3.90
N ILE A 40 0.10 -15.97 -5.04
CA ILE A 40 1.39 -15.27 -5.12
C ILE A 40 1.32 -13.91 -4.41
N GLN A 41 0.25 -13.13 -4.61
CA GLN A 41 0.12 -11.85 -3.94
C GLN A 41 -0.01 -12.00 -2.41
N ALA A 42 -0.80 -12.98 -1.95
CA ALA A 42 -0.92 -13.30 -0.53
C ALA A 42 0.43 -13.76 0.06
N LEU A 43 1.19 -14.58 -0.66
CA LEU A 43 2.51 -15.03 -0.24
C LEU A 43 3.53 -13.88 -0.21
N ARG A 44 3.51 -12.97 -1.21
CA ARG A 44 4.34 -11.76 -1.22
C ARG A 44 4.01 -10.82 -0.06
N LEU A 45 2.74 -10.67 0.30
CA LEU A 45 2.35 -9.90 1.48
C LEU A 45 2.93 -10.52 2.76
N LYS A 46 2.79 -11.84 2.93
CA LYS A 46 3.39 -12.57 4.06
C LYS A 46 4.90 -12.42 4.09
N GLN A 47 5.57 -12.50 2.94
CA GLN A 47 7.01 -12.31 2.83
C GLN A 47 7.44 -10.90 3.25
N ARG A 48 6.71 -9.86 2.84
CA ARG A 48 6.99 -8.47 3.27
C ARG A 48 6.85 -8.28 4.77
N VAL A 49 5.82 -8.87 5.38
CA VAL A 49 5.63 -8.83 6.85
C VAL A 49 6.81 -9.50 7.55
N LEU A 50 7.21 -10.69 7.11
CA LEU A 50 8.35 -11.41 7.68
C LEU A 50 9.68 -10.66 7.49
N ALA A 51 9.90 -10.08 6.31
CA ALA A 51 11.06 -9.25 6.03
C ALA A 51 11.08 -8.01 6.95
N GLY A 52 9.96 -7.33 7.13
CA GLY A 52 9.82 -6.20 8.06
C GLY A 52 10.11 -6.61 9.51
N MET A 53 9.61 -7.75 9.96
CA MET A 53 9.91 -8.31 11.30
C MET A 53 11.41 -8.60 11.46
N LEU A 54 12.06 -9.17 10.44
CA LEU A 54 13.49 -9.47 10.46
C LEU A 54 14.35 -8.20 10.45
N SER A 55 14.03 -7.23 9.60
CA SER A 55 14.71 -5.93 9.55
C SER A 55 14.58 -5.18 10.87
N ALA A 56 13.40 -5.19 11.47
CA ALA A 56 13.18 -4.56 12.75
C ALA A 56 13.87 -5.30 13.90
N HIS A 57 14.00 -6.63 13.82
CA HIS A 57 14.79 -7.40 14.77
C HIS A 57 16.30 -7.09 14.65
N ALA A 58 16.82 -7.01 13.43
CA ALA A 58 18.21 -6.62 13.15
C ALA A 58 18.52 -5.18 13.57
N ALA A 59 17.53 -4.29 13.53
CA ALA A 59 17.64 -2.90 13.99
C ALA A 59 17.41 -2.71 15.51
N GLY A 60 17.14 -3.77 16.27
CA GLY A 60 16.96 -3.70 17.72
C GLY A 60 15.55 -3.44 18.24
N GLY A 61 14.50 -3.57 17.42
CA GLY A 61 13.08 -3.43 17.80
C GLY A 61 12.22 -2.66 16.78
N VAL A 62 10.97 -3.08 16.55
CA VAL A 62 9.97 -2.59 15.56
C VAL A 62 9.28 -1.28 16.02
N PRO A 63 8.82 -0.36 15.14
CA PRO A 63 8.55 -0.52 13.70
C PRO A 63 9.28 0.42 12.74
N ALA A 64 9.26 0.04 11.47
CA ALA A 64 9.36 0.97 10.35
C ALA A 64 8.31 2.07 10.55
N MET A 65 8.75 3.21 11.07
CA MET A 65 7.95 4.41 11.18
C MET A 65 7.46 4.76 9.77
N MET A 66 6.22 5.23 9.64
CA MET A 66 5.81 5.87 8.40
C MET A 66 6.76 7.03 8.16
N ASP A 67 7.59 6.96 7.14
CA ASP A 67 8.43 8.08 6.75
C ASP A 67 7.71 8.97 5.73
N LYS A 68 8.29 10.14 5.47
CA LYS A 68 7.77 11.12 4.52
C LYS A 68 7.52 10.52 3.13
N ASP A 69 8.44 9.71 2.63
CA ASP A 69 8.38 9.20 1.26
C ASP A 69 7.24 8.19 1.10
N MET A 70 7.11 7.26 2.05
CA MET A 70 6.01 6.29 2.05
C MET A 70 4.65 6.97 2.26
N TRP A 71 4.59 8.05 3.04
CA TRP A 71 3.38 8.87 3.17
C TRP A 71 2.98 9.52 1.84
N VAL A 72 3.92 10.12 1.11
CA VAL A 72 3.67 10.74 -0.20
C VAL A 72 3.21 9.71 -1.23
N GLU A 73 3.84 8.54 -1.26
CA GLU A 73 3.43 7.43 -2.14
C GLU A 73 1.99 7.00 -1.87
N MET A 74 1.59 6.90 -0.60
CA MET A 74 0.21 6.56 -0.22
C MET A 74 -0.80 7.59 -0.71
N LEU A 75 -0.51 8.89 -0.57
CA LEU A 75 -1.41 9.95 -1.05
C LEU A 75 -1.54 9.93 -2.58
N ARG A 76 -0.43 9.70 -3.31
CA ARG A 76 -0.45 9.51 -4.77
C ARG A 76 -1.27 8.30 -5.18
N ALA A 77 -1.07 7.17 -4.51
CA ALA A 77 -1.84 5.95 -4.78
C ALA A 77 -3.34 6.13 -4.48
N ALA A 78 -3.68 7.00 -3.54
CA ALA A 78 -5.06 7.42 -3.25
C ALA A 78 -5.63 8.44 -4.27
N GLY A 79 -4.85 8.86 -5.27
CA GLY A 79 -5.29 9.76 -6.34
C GLY A 79 -5.10 11.25 -6.03
N MET A 80 -4.37 11.62 -4.97
CA MET A 80 -4.04 13.03 -4.72
C MET A 80 -2.91 13.48 -5.64
N ASP A 81 -3.17 14.50 -6.45
CA ASP A 81 -2.14 15.26 -7.15
C ASP A 81 -1.47 16.30 -6.23
N ASP A 82 -0.45 17.01 -6.72
CA ASP A 82 0.29 17.99 -5.93
C ASP A 82 -0.61 19.12 -5.40
N ASN A 83 -1.57 19.54 -6.23
CA ASN A 83 -2.52 20.57 -5.85
C ASN A 83 -3.46 20.10 -4.73
N ALA A 84 -3.90 18.84 -4.76
CA ALA A 84 -4.70 18.23 -3.71
C ALA A 84 -3.92 18.08 -2.40
N MET A 85 -2.64 17.67 -2.47
CA MET A 85 -1.77 17.62 -1.29
C MET A 85 -1.53 19.00 -0.69
N CYS A 86 -1.33 20.02 -1.53
CA CYS A 86 -1.21 21.40 -1.09
C CYS A 86 -2.46 21.89 -0.34
N ARG A 87 -3.65 21.69 -0.91
CA ARG A 87 -4.92 22.03 -0.24
C ARG A 87 -5.09 21.28 1.09
N TRP A 88 -4.69 20.01 1.13
CA TRP A 88 -4.76 19.21 2.35
C TRP A 88 -3.86 19.78 3.46
N HIS A 89 -2.60 20.09 3.14
CA HIS A 89 -1.66 20.70 4.09
C HIS A 89 -2.16 22.04 4.62
N SER A 90 -2.66 22.90 3.73
CA SER A 90 -3.23 24.19 4.14
C SER A 90 -4.45 24.04 5.04
N GLU A 91 -5.38 23.12 4.73
CA GLU A 91 -6.53 22.88 5.61
C GLU A 91 -6.14 22.25 6.94
N PHE A 92 -5.13 21.37 6.97
CA PHE A 92 -4.65 20.76 8.21
C PHE A 92 -3.98 21.79 9.12
N GLU A 93 -3.05 22.60 8.58
CA GLU A 93 -2.39 23.68 9.33
C GLU A 93 -3.41 24.68 9.87
N ARG A 94 -4.42 25.04 9.07
CA ARG A 94 -5.47 25.98 9.49
C ARG A 94 -6.33 25.44 10.63
N ARG A 95 -6.67 24.15 10.60
CA ARG A 95 -7.60 23.53 11.56
C ARG A 95 -6.92 23.05 12.83
N ALA A 96 -5.68 22.58 12.74
CA ALA A 96 -4.98 21.95 13.85
C ALA A 96 -3.44 22.11 13.70
N PRO A 97 -2.90 23.32 13.87
CA PRO A 97 -1.49 23.62 13.62
C PRO A 97 -0.53 22.78 14.48
N ASP A 98 -0.87 22.54 15.75
CA ASP A 98 -0.03 21.74 16.66
C ASP A 98 -0.07 20.24 16.29
N ALA A 99 -1.24 19.74 15.86
CA ALA A 99 -1.38 18.36 15.40
C ALA A 99 -0.68 18.13 14.06
N HIS A 100 -0.71 19.13 13.17
CA HIS A 100 0.03 19.09 11.91
C HIS A 100 1.54 19.08 12.17
N HIS A 101 2.03 19.89 13.12
CA HIS A 101 3.43 19.86 13.52
C HIS A 101 3.86 18.50 14.07
N ALA A 102 3.10 17.96 15.04
CA ALA A 102 3.37 16.64 15.61
C ALA A 102 3.33 15.52 14.55
N PHE A 103 2.44 15.63 13.57
CA PHE A 103 2.35 14.71 12.44
C PHE A 103 3.62 14.73 11.59
N LEU A 104 4.14 15.91 11.23
CA LEU A 104 5.38 16.03 10.45
C LEU A 104 6.57 15.40 11.19
N LEU A 105 6.71 15.66 12.49
CA LEU A 105 7.76 15.04 13.30
C LEU A 105 7.60 13.51 13.39
N SER A 106 6.36 13.02 13.43
CA SER A 106 6.08 11.56 13.41
C SER A 106 6.46 10.88 12.10
N LEU A 107 6.59 11.65 11.00
CA LEU A 107 7.10 11.16 9.71
C LEU A 107 8.63 11.16 9.62
N GLY A 108 9.33 11.48 10.72
CA GLY A 108 10.79 11.60 10.75
C GLY A 108 11.32 12.88 10.10
N ILE A 109 10.46 13.86 9.83
CA ILE A 109 10.86 15.18 9.33
C ILE A 109 11.48 15.95 10.49
N ASP A 110 12.65 16.56 10.28
CA ASP A 110 13.29 17.35 11.32
C ASP A 110 12.54 18.67 11.58
N GLU A 111 12.77 19.27 12.76
CA GLU A 111 12.10 20.49 13.20
C GLU A 111 12.23 21.64 12.19
N LYS A 112 13.40 21.78 11.57
CA LYS A 112 13.66 22.88 10.62
C LYS A 112 12.82 22.70 9.37
N GLU A 113 12.77 21.50 8.81
CA GLU A 113 11.95 21.18 7.66
C GLU A 113 10.45 21.24 8.00
N ALA A 114 10.04 20.76 9.17
CA ALA A 114 8.65 20.82 9.62
C ALA A 114 8.14 22.27 9.69
N LEU A 115 8.94 23.20 10.25
CA LEU A 115 8.59 24.62 10.28
C LEU A 115 8.47 25.23 8.87
N LEU A 116 9.34 24.85 7.93
CA LEU A 116 9.24 25.30 6.54
C LEU A 116 7.94 24.82 5.87
N ILE A 117 7.56 23.55 6.08
CA ILE A 117 6.31 22.99 5.56
C ILE A 117 5.10 23.72 6.15
N ARG A 118 5.14 24.07 7.43
CA ARG A 118 4.05 24.81 8.09
C ARG A 118 3.90 26.23 7.53
N GLU A 119 5.00 26.95 7.35
CA GLU A 119 4.95 28.28 6.73
C GLU A 119 4.43 28.22 5.28
N TRP A 120 4.88 27.23 4.51
CA TRP A 120 4.35 26.97 3.18
C TRP A 120 2.84 26.64 3.21
N SER A 121 2.40 25.85 4.18
CA SER A 121 0.98 25.46 4.33
C SER A 121 0.09 26.68 4.64
N LYS A 122 0.58 27.60 5.47
CA LYS A 122 -0.11 28.87 5.76
C LYS A 122 -0.23 29.74 4.52
N ALA A 123 0.88 29.90 3.77
CA ALA A 123 0.94 30.75 2.59
C ALA A 123 0.03 30.28 1.44
N ASN A 124 -0.22 28.97 1.34
CA ASN A 124 -1.07 28.38 0.30
C ASN A 124 -2.52 28.13 0.74
N SER A 125 -2.94 28.72 1.87
CA SER A 125 -4.33 28.62 2.31
C SER A 125 -5.26 29.18 1.25
N PRO A 126 -6.27 28.41 0.78
CA PRO A 126 -7.25 28.97 -0.14
C PRO A 126 -7.96 30.13 0.58
N ALA A 127 -7.96 31.31 -0.05
CA ALA A 127 -8.73 32.44 0.42
C ALA A 127 -10.16 31.97 0.67
N SER A 128 -10.63 32.12 1.91
CA SER A 128 -12.00 31.74 2.27
C SER A 128 -12.96 32.48 1.35
N GLY A 129 -13.60 31.75 0.43
CA GLY A 129 -14.64 32.30 -0.43
C GLY A 129 -15.80 32.78 0.44
N THR A 130 -16.03 34.08 0.40
CA THR A 130 -17.29 34.75 0.74
C THR A 130 -18.37 34.40 -0.28
#